data_AF-A0A3C1UID6-F1
#
_entry.id   AF-A0A3C1UID6-F1
#
_cell.length_a   1.000
_cell.length_b   1.000
_cell.length_c   1.000
_cell.angle_alpha   90.00
_cell.angle_beta   90.00
_cell.angle_gamma   90.00
#
_symmetry.space_group_name_H-M   'P 1'
#
loop_
_entity.id
_entity.type
_entity.pdbx_description
1 polymer ?
#
loop_
_entity_poly.entity_id
_entity_poly.type
_entity_poly.pdbx_seq_one_letter_code
_entity_poly.pdbx_strand_id
1 'polypeptide(L)'
;MEKFPLHIKNPELQTSPEVNRAVERQEQRKGENVPNDPTARIEAYMDRLENVFLNKDLEKRERNLEMFRDKIYDALIIKRDNFPESYFELQQRIARERGQPVEVIPENVREQMKDVAIEDQKHSLDAWIDYLTSEDAVYPAWFKYFVWKNVTKLSQFDKERGEFKKRTDTTVAPYPDIYREPLAQIADVYLKIKEDNKQLQEPEIKEMFSKKFPVLYAELIQKSLAASIENREEIQGQWVKYEQGRDGDALKLFQSLEGKGTGWCTAGSSTAEAQIESGDFYVYYTNDSSGEPTQPRLAIRMDGDNRIGEVRGILPHQNIEPVMQEVLDDKLKEFGTEAEAYHKKSEDMKKLTALDQKREKNESFTKDDLVFLYEI
;
A
#
# COMPACT_ATOMS: atom_id res chain seq x y z
N MET A 1 25.19 -8.52 -29.29
CA MET A 1 24.90 -9.12 -27.97
C MET A 1 23.43 -8.94 -27.66
N GLU A 2 22.76 -10.00 -27.23
CA GLU A 2 21.48 -9.89 -26.53
C GLU A 2 21.72 -9.02 -25.30
N LYS A 3 20.94 -7.94 -25.18
CA LYS A 3 21.06 -7.06 -24.03
C LYS A 3 20.21 -7.64 -22.91
N PHE A 4 20.83 -7.88 -21.77
CA PHE A 4 20.14 -8.31 -20.56
C PHE A 4 18.98 -7.34 -20.22
N PRO A 5 17.79 -7.80 -19.79
CA PRO A 5 16.63 -6.92 -19.61
C PRO A 5 16.89 -5.73 -18.66
N LEU A 6 17.62 -5.93 -17.56
CA LEU A 6 18.01 -4.83 -16.67
C LEU A 6 18.86 -3.78 -17.39
N HIS A 7 19.75 -4.19 -18.29
CA HIS A 7 20.57 -3.25 -19.06
C HIS A 7 19.72 -2.47 -20.07
N ILE A 8 18.70 -3.10 -20.67
CA ILE A 8 17.78 -2.38 -21.56
C ILE A 8 17.00 -1.31 -20.79
N LYS A 9 16.53 -1.66 -19.59
CA LYS A 9 15.74 -0.75 -18.74
C LYS A 9 16.56 0.27 -17.97
N ASN A 10 17.83 -0.03 -17.71
CA ASN A 10 18.76 0.84 -17.01
C ASN A 10 20.18 0.70 -17.58
N PRO A 11 20.48 1.33 -18.73
CA PRO A 11 21.77 1.21 -19.39
C PRO A 11 22.96 1.61 -18.51
N GLU A 12 22.76 2.57 -17.60
CA GLU A 12 23.79 3.12 -16.72
C GLU A 12 24.12 2.19 -15.53
N LEU A 13 23.31 1.15 -15.27
CA LEU A 13 23.54 0.24 -14.14
C LEU A 13 24.94 -0.38 -14.19
N GLN A 14 25.36 -0.82 -15.37
CA GLN A 14 26.64 -1.51 -15.56
C GLN A 14 27.87 -0.67 -15.16
N THR A 15 27.74 0.65 -15.12
CA THR A 15 28.80 1.60 -14.76
C THR A 15 28.62 2.19 -13.36
N SER A 16 27.59 1.77 -12.63
CA SER A 16 27.33 2.26 -11.27
C SER A 16 28.45 1.87 -10.29
N PRO A 17 28.71 2.70 -9.26
CA PRO A 17 29.70 2.39 -8.22
C PRO A 17 29.45 1.03 -7.54
N GLU A 18 28.19 0.64 -7.37
CA GLU A 18 27.80 -0.63 -6.74
C GLU A 18 28.19 -1.83 -7.60
N VAL A 19 27.99 -1.74 -8.92
CA VAL A 19 28.41 -2.77 -9.87
C VAL A 19 29.94 -2.84 -9.94
N ASN A 20 30.64 -1.71 -10.01
CA ASN A 20 32.11 -1.68 -10.00
C ASN A 20 32.68 -2.42 -8.77
N ARG A 21 32.16 -2.09 -7.57
CA ARG A 21 32.57 -2.74 -6.31
C ARG A 21 32.21 -4.22 -6.24
N ALA A 22 31.23 -4.69 -7.01
CA ALA A 22 30.87 -6.10 -7.06
C ALA A 22 31.80 -6.86 -7.99
N VAL A 23 32.11 -6.28 -9.16
CA VAL A 23 33.10 -6.80 -10.10
C VAL A 23 34.47 -6.93 -9.43
N GLU A 24 35.00 -5.87 -8.84
CA GLU A 24 36.31 -5.88 -8.15
C GLU A 24 36.38 -6.99 -7.09
N ARG A 25 35.31 -7.18 -6.31
CA ARG A 25 35.23 -8.22 -5.28
C ARG A 25 35.18 -9.63 -5.87
N GLN A 26 34.50 -9.81 -7.00
CA GLN A 26 34.45 -11.09 -7.68
C GLN A 26 35.81 -11.45 -8.27
N GLU A 27 36.48 -10.50 -8.91
CA GLU A 27 37.83 -10.69 -9.48
C GLU A 27 38.83 -11.05 -8.38
N GLN A 28 38.81 -10.34 -7.25
CA GLN A 28 39.64 -10.68 -6.09
C GLN A 28 39.37 -12.07 -5.52
N ARG A 29 38.12 -12.53 -5.52
CA ARG A 29 37.74 -13.85 -4.97
C ARG A 29 38.06 -15.00 -5.91
N LYS A 30 37.82 -14.83 -7.22
CA LYS A 30 37.98 -15.90 -8.22
C LYS A 30 39.37 -15.90 -8.85
N GLY A 31 40.12 -14.80 -8.76
CA GLY A 31 41.42 -14.64 -9.42
C GLY A 31 41.34 -14.48 -10.93
N GLU A 32 40.14 -14.23 -11.47
CA GLU A 32 39.84 -14.09 -12.90
C GLU A 32 39.16 -12.75 -13.17
N ASN A 33 39.49 -12.11 -14.30
CA ASN A 33 38.87 -10.85 -14.70
C ASN A 33 37.43 -11.08 -15.19
N VAL A 34 36.51 -10.23 -14.76
CA VAL A 34 35.15 -10.22 -15.30
C VAL A 34 35.19 -9.52 -16.66
N PRO A 35 34.58 -10.10 -17.72
CA PRO A 35 34.48 -9.45 -19.02
C PRO A 35 33.90 -8.04 -18.91
N ASN A 36 34.50 -7.08 -19.64
CA ASN A 36 34.04 -5.69 -19.65
C ASN A 36 32.85 -5.47 -20.59
N ASP A 37 31.84 -6.34 -20.50
CA ASP A 37 30.56 -6.19 -21.19
C ASP A 37 29.42 -5.96 -20.19
N PRO A 38 28.32 -5.31 -20.61
CA PRO A 38 27.24 -4.94 -19.69
C PRO A 38 26.59 -6.11 -18.97
N THR A 39 26.48 -7.28 -19.62
CA THR A 39 25.78 -8.43 -19.07
C THR A 39 26.61 -9.07 -17.95
N ALA A 40 27.88 -9.38 -18.22
CA ALA A 40 28.76 -10.01 -17.24
C ALA A 40 28.93 -9.16 -15.96
N ARG A 41 29.03 -7.83 -16.13
CA ARG A 41 29.14 -6.88 -15.02
C ARG A 41 27.88 -6.83 -14.16
N ILE A 42 26.71 -6.83 -14.79
CA ILE A 42 25.42 -6.87 -14.08
C ILE A 42 25.25 -8.22 -13.37
N GLU A 43 25.60 -9.33 -14.01
CA GLU A 43 25.54 -10.67 -13.40
C GLU A 43 26.44 -10.77 -12.15
N ALA A 44 27.68 -10.27 -12.20
CA ALA A 44 28.56 -10.22 -11.03
C ALA A 44 27.92 -9.45 -9.85
N TYR A 45 27.18 -8.38 -10.16
CA TYR A 45 26.44 -7.65 -9.14
C TYR A 45 25.21 -8.40 -8.63
N MET A 46 24.46 -9.08 -9.50
CA MET A 46 23.30 -9.90 -9.12
C MET A 46 23.72 -11.08 -8.26
N ASP A 47 24.79 -11.79 -8.62
CA ASP A 47 25.37 -12.88 -7.82
C ASP A 47 25.71 -12.40 -6.41
N ARG A 48 26.29 -11.20 -6.30
CA ARG A 48 26.58 -10.61 -4.98
C ARG A 48 25.30 -10.37 -4.19
N LEU A 49 24.28 -9.78 -4.79
CA LEU A 49 23.01 -9.51 -4.11
C LEU A 49 22.31 -10.82 -3.70
N GLU A 50 22.31 -11.83 -4.56
CA GLU A 50 21.75 -13.15 -4.28
C GLU A 50 22.46 -13.81 -3.09
N ASN A 51 23.79 -13.78 -3.03
CA ASN A 51 24.55 -14.31 -1.90
C ASN A 51 24.28 -13.57 -0.56
N VAL A 52 23.83 -12.32 -0.61
CA VAL A 52 23.54 -11.51 0.58
C VAL A 52 22.09 -11.69 1.02
N PHE A 53 21.14 -11.41 0.13
CA PHE A 53 19.72 -11.29 0.42
C PHE A 53 18.93 -12.59 0.18
N LEU A 54 19.47 -13.50 -0.63
CA LEU A 54 18.84 -14.77 -1.02
C LEU A 54 19.75 -15.95 -0.68
N ASN A 55 20.54 -15.83 0.39
CA ASN A 55 21.43 -16.89 0.82
C ASN A 55 20.63 -18.16 1.15
N LYS A 56 21.09 -19.32 0.68
CA LYS A 56 20.44 -20.62 0.94
C LYS A 56 20.48 -21.01 2.41
N ASP A 57 21.47 -20.49 3.14
CA ASP A 57 21.57 -20.62 4.58
C ASP A 57 20.68 -19.56 5.25
N LEU A 58 19.59 -20.03 5.87
CA LEU A 58 18.55 -19.19 6.47
C LEU A 58 19.11 -18.27 7.55
N GLU A 59 19.95 -18.77 8.45
CA GLU A 59 20.55 -17.96 9.53
C GLU A 59 21.45 -16.86 8.96
N LYS A 60 22.25 -17.19 7.93
CA LYS A 60 23.07 -16.17 7.25
C LYS A 60 22.20 -15.13 6.54
N ARG A 61 21.10 -15.55 5.90
CA ARG A 61 20.17 -14.66 5.21
C ARG A 61 19.52 -13.70 6.20
N GLU A 62 18.95 -14.21 7.29
CA GLU A 62 18.30 -13.41 8.32
C GLU A 62 19.26 -12.41 8.95
N ARG A 63 20.46 -12.85 9.34
CA ARG A 63 21.50 -11.96 9.88
C ARG A 63 21.88 -10.87 8.88
N ASN A 64 22.02 -11.20 7.60
CA ASN A 64 22.33 -10.20 6.58
C ASN A 64 21.17 -9.20 6.44
N LEU A 65 19.92 -9.67 6.40
CA LEU A 65 18.75 -8.81 6.30
C LEU A 65 18.69 -7.84 7.48
N GLU A 66 18.82 -8.33 8.70
CA GLU A 66 18.85 -7.53 9.92
C GLU A 66 19.95 -6.45 9.86
N MET A 67 21.17 -6.82 9.46
CA MET A 67 22.28 -5.87 9.29
C MET A 67 22.04 -4.78 8.24
N PHE A 68 21.19 -5.04 7.24
CA PHE A 68 20.89 -4.09 6.17
C PHE A 68 19.61 -3.29 6.42
N ARG A 69 18.67 -3.74 7.27
CA ARG A 69 17.40 -3.04 7.55
C ARG A 69 17.65 -1.60 8.01
N ASP A 70 18.52 -1.39 9.00
CA ASP A 70 18.83 -0.04 9.49
C ASP A 70 19.33 0.89 8.39
N LYS A 71 20.24 0.41 7.53
CA LYS A 71 20.77 1.18 6.40
C LYS A 71 19.72 1.46 5.33
N ILE A 72 18.79 0.52 5.15
CA ILE A 72 17.66 0.68 4.25
C ILE A 72 16.71 1.74 4.81
N TYR A 73 16.38 1.67 6.09
CA TYR A 73 15.52 2.67 6.74
C TYR A 73 16.15 4.07 6.70
N ASP A 74 17.45 4.16 6.98
CA ASP A 74 18.19 5.41 6.90
C ASP A 74 18.11 6.06 5.51
N ALA A 75 18.10 5.25 4.46
CA ALA A 75 18.04 5.74 3.09
C ALA A 75 16.61 6.02 2.59
N LEU A 76 15.61 5.30 3.09
CA LEU A 76 14.29 5.21 2.45
C LEU A 76 13.13 5.75 3.29
N ILE A 77 13.23 5.76 4.62
CA ILE A 77 12.17 6.23 5.51
C ILE A 77 12.26 7.75 5.67
N ILE A 78 11.08 8.40 5.67
CA ILE A 78 10.95 9.85 5.90
C ILE A 78 11.64 10.27 7.19
N LYS A 79 12.31 11.42 7.17
CA LYS A 79 12.90 12.03 8.36
C LYS A 79 11.86 12.87 9.09
N ARG A 80 11.92 12.90 10.43
CA ARG A 80 10.96 13.67 11.26
C ARG A 80 10.85 15.14 10.85
N ASP A 81 11.96 15.74 10.44
CA ASP A 81 12.01 17.15 10.00
C ASP A 81 11.39 17.38 8.60
N ASN A 82 11.14 16.32 7.83
CA ASN A 82 10.58 16.40 6.48
C ASN A 82 9.05 16.23 6.45
N PHE A 83 8.38 16.09 7.60
CA PHE A 83 6.92 15.98 7.63
C PHE A 83 6.29 17.29 7.18
N PRO A 84 5.51 17.30 6.07
CA PRO A 84 4.91 18.52 5.55
C PRO A 84 3.70 18.93 6.39
N GLU A 85 3.47 20.24 6.54
CA GLU A 85 2.31 20.77 7.28
C GLU A 85 0.97 20.28 6.68
N SER A 86 0.94 20.11 5.36
CA SER A 86 -0.23 19.59 4.63
C SER A 86 -0.68 18.20 5.08
N TYR A 87 0.20 17.39 5.68
CA TYR A 87 -0.19 16.12 6.31
C TYR A 87 -1.08 16.37 7.53
N PHE A 88 -0.68 17.27 8.43
CA PHE A 88 -1.45 17.58 9.63
C PHE A 88 -2.75 18.32 9.30
N GLU A 89 -2.73 19.22 8.31
CA GLU A 89 -3.94 19.87 7.78
C GLU A 89 -4.95 18.86 7.23
N LEU A 90 -4.48 17.85 6.49
CA LEU A 90 -5.33 16.77 6.01
C LEU A 90 -5.96 15.97 7.17
N GLN A 91 -5.17 15.64 8.20
CA GLN A 91 -5.69 14.93 9.37
C GLN A 91 -6.72 15.77 10.15
N GLN A 92 -6.52 17.09 10.26
CA GLN A 92 -7.52 18.00 10.83
C GLN A 92 -8.80 18.00 10.01
N ARG A 93 -8.70 18.08 8.68
CA ARG A 93 -9.87 18.03 7.80
C ARG A 93 -10.66 16.72 7.98
N ILE A 94 -9.97 15.59 7.98
CA ILE A 94 -10.59 14.27 8.20
C ILE A 94 -11.28 14.21 9.57
N ALA A 95 -10.65 14.72 10.62
CA ALA A 95 -11.26 14.76 11.96
C ALA A 95 -12.53 15.62 11.97
N ARG A 96 -12.50 16.80 11.34
CA ARG A 96 -13.67 17.68 11.20
C ARG A 96 -14.79 17.02 10.42
N GLU A 97 -14.49 16.39 9.29
CA GLU A 97 -15.45 15.63 8.48
C GLU A 97 -16.10 14.47 9.27
N ARG A 98 -15.42 13.97 10.31
CA ARG A 98 -15.95 12.95 11.24
C ARG A 98 -16.66 13.54 12.47
N GLY A 99 -16.90 14.85 12.49
CA GLY A 99 -17.54 15.55 13.60
C GLY A 99 -16.70 15.60 14.87
N GLN A 100 -15.37 15.51 14.75
CA GLN A 100 -14.45 15.73 15.85
C GLN A 100 -13.94 17.18 15.79
N PRO A 101 -14.19 18.01 16.83
CA PRO A 101 -13.75 19.40 16.84
C PRO A 101 -12.24 19.46 17.08
N VAL A 102 -11.47 19.52 15.99
CA VAL A 102 -10.01 19.70 16.03
C VAL A 102 -9.66 21.04 15.40
N GLU A 103 -9.44 22.05 16.25
CA GLU A 103 -8.93 23.37 15.82
C GLU A 103 -7.42 23.30 15.56
N VAL A 104 -6.66 22.74 16.50
CA VAL A 104 -5.21 22.58 16.41
C VAL A 104 -4.83 21.19 16.93
N ILE A 105 -3.98 20.47 16.18
CA ILE A 105 -3.38 19.22 16.66
C ILE A 105 -2.23 19.58 17.62
N PRO A 106 -2.29 19.22 18.91
CA PRO A 106 -1.21 19.47 19.86
C PRO A 106 0.11 18.82 19.44
N GLU A 107 1.25 19.40 19.83
CA GLU A 107 2.57 18.92 19.39
C GLU A 107 2.85 17.46 19.80
N ASN A 108 2.43 17.05 20.99
CA ASN A 108 2.58 15.65 21.42
C ASN A 108 1.80 14.68 20.52
N VAL A 109 0.63 15.09 20.02
CA VAL A 109 -0.17 14.29 19.08
C VAL A 109 0.49 14.30 17.69
N ARG A 110 1.08 15.43 17.27
CA ARG A 110 1.86 15.49 16.02
C ARG A 110 3.04 14.52 16.05
N GLU A 111 3.78 14.46 17.15
CA GLU A 111 4.88 13.50 17.31
C GLU A 111 4.39 12.05 17.26
N GLN A 112 3.28 11.72 17.93
CA GLN A 112 2.66 10.40 17.84
C GLN A 112 2.24 10.06 16.39
N MET A 113 1.68 11.02 15.65
CA MET A 113 1.33 10.82 14.24
C MET A 113 2.55 10.57 13.36
N LYS A 114 3.65 11.28 13.62
CA LYS A 114 4.93 11.05 12.93
C LYS A 114 5.44 9.65 13.21
N ASP A 115 5.38 9.21 14.47
CA ASP A 115 5.82 7.88 14.88
C ASP A 115 5.00 6.79 14.17
N VAL A 116 3.67 6.88 14.19
CA VAL A 116 2.78 5.94 13.50
C VAL A 116 3.09 5.90 12.00
N ALA A 117 3.25 7.07 11.36
CA ALA A 117 3.54 7.12 9.93
C ALA A 117 4.93 6.55 9.57
N ILE A 118 5.95 6.78 10.42
CA ILE A 118 7.29 6.21 10.25
C ILE A 118 7.23 4.69 10.39
N GLU A 119 6.53 4.17 11.40
CA GLU A 119 6.38 2.73 11.61
C GLU A 119 5.58 2.07 10.48
N ASP A 120 4.52 2.68 9.97
CA ASP A 120 3.81 2.16 8.80
C ASP A 120 4.68 2.15 7.53
N GLN A 121 5.58 3.14 7.35
CA GLN A 121 6.58 3.09 6.28
C GLN A 121 7.57 1.95 6.47
N LYS A 122 8.02 1.68 7.69
CA LYS A 122 8.92 0.56 7.98
C LYS A 122 8.23 -0.77 7.71
N HIS A 123 7.04 -0.98 8.27
CA HIS A 123 6.27 -2.21 8.09
C HIS A 123 5.96 -2.50 6.63
N SER A 124 5.50 -1.51 5.86
CA SER A 124 5.27 -1.70 4.41
C SER A 124 6.56 -1.96 3.63
N LEU A 125 7.69 -1.37 4.02
CA LEU A 125 8.99 -1.65 3.41
C LEU A 125 9.51 -3.05 3.76
N ASP A 126 9.33 -3.47 5.01
CA ASP A 126 9.67 -4.80 5.50
C ASP A 126 8.85 -5.86 4.79
N ALA A 127 7.56 -5.62 4.56
CA ALA A 127 6.71 -6.52 3.77
C ALA A 127 7.34 -6.77 2.38
N TRP A 128 7.87 -5.73 1.73
CA TRP A 128 8.58 -5.88 0.45
C TRP A 128 9.91 -6.64 0.59
N ILE A 129 10.70 -6.36 1.64
CA ILE A 129 11.96 -7.06 1.91
C ILE A 129 11.68 -8.55 2.11
N ASP A 130 10.75 -8.86 3.01
CA ASP A 130 10.39 -10.21 3.41
C ASP A 130 9.79 -10.97 2.22
N TYR A 131 8.86 -10.37 1.48
CA TYR A 131 8.31 -10.99 0.26
C TYR A 131 9.39 -11.28 -0.78
N LEU A 132 10.21 -10.29 -1.15
CA LEU A 132 11.23 -10.49 -2.19
C LEU A 132 12.33 -11.48 -1.76
N THR A 133 12.55 -11.65 -0.45
CA THR A 133 13.58 -12.57 0.08
C THR A 133 13.04 -13.93 0.48
N SER A 134 11.72 -14.08 0.54
CA SER A 134 11.01 -15.34 0.78
C SER A 134 11.14 -16.35 -0.35
N GLU A 135 10.76 -17.59 -0.05
CA GLU A 135 10.66 -18.68 -1.01
C GLU A 135 9.44 -18.54 -1.93
N ASP A 136 8.40 -17.81 -1.50
CA ASP A 136 7.18 -17.57 -2.29
C ASP A 136 7.46 -16.74 -3.55
N ALA A 137 8.39 -15.80 -3.46
CA ALA A 137 8.82 -15.00 -4.60
C ALA A 137 9.82 -15.81 -5.44
N VAL A 138 9.32 -16.75 -6.25
CA VAL A 138 10.12 -17.63 -7.14
C VAL A 138 10.64 -16.87 -8.38
N TYR A 139 11.11 -15.65 -8.18
CA TYR A 139 11.68 -14.82 -9.25
C TYR A 139 13.21 -14.86 -9.21
N PRO A 140 13.89 -14.73 -10.37
CA PRO A 140 15.33 -14.55 -10.39
C PRO A 140 15.78 -13.30 -9.61
N ALA A 141 16.97 -13.35 -9.03
CA ALA A 141 17.53 -12.26 -8.23
C ALA A 141 17.52 -10.90 -8.96
N TRP A 142 17.79 -10.90 -10.26
CA TRP A 142 17.78 -9.69 -11.08
C TRP A 142 16.39 -9.06 -11.20
N PHE A 143 15.32 -9.87 -11.23
CA PHE A 143 13.95 -9.37 -11.29
C PHE A 143 13.52 -8.83 -9.92
N LYS A 144 13.88 -9.52 -8.83
CA LYS A 144 13.67 -9.02 -7.46
C LYS A 144 14.32 -7.65 -7.26
N TYR A 145 15.57 -7.50 -7.71
CA TYR A 145 16.27 -6.21 -7.72
C TYR A 145 15.56 -5.15 -8.59
N PHE A 146 15.09 -5.54 -9.78
CA PHE A 146 14.32 -4.66 -10.66
C PHE A 146 13.07 -4.11 -9.97
N VAL A 147 12.28 -4.99 -9.33
CA VAL A 147 11.07 -4.62 -8.59
C VAL A 147 11.44 -3.68 -7.45
N TRP A 148 12.37 -4.08 -6.57
CA TRP A 148 12.84 -3.26 -5.44
C TRP A 148 13.23 -1.83 -5.85
N LYS A 149 14.02 -1.69 -6.91
CA LYS A 149 14.51 -0.40 -7.40
C LYS A 149 13.40 0.51 -7.96
N ASN A 150 12.27 -0.06 -8.36
CA ASN A 150 11.12 0.70 -8.82
C ASN A 150 10.16 1.01 -7.66
N VAL A 151 9.77 0.02 -6.84
CA VAL A 151 8.78 0.19 -5.76
C VAL A 151 9.23 1.16 -4.69
N THR A 152 10.54 1.23 -4.42
CA THR A 152 11.12 2.20 -3.46
C THR A 152 10.94 3.67 -3.89
N LYS A 153 10.51 3.92 -5.13
CA LYS A 153 10.23 5.26 -5.69
C LYS A 153 8.74 5.56 -5.80
N LEU A 154 7.87 4.62 -5.40
CA LEU A 154 6.42 4.73 -5.55
C LEU A 154 5.77 4.97 -4.19
N SER A 155 4.81 5.90 -4.16
CA SER A 155 3.86 6.03 -3.07
C SER A 155 2.75 4.99 -3.23
N GLN A 156 1.79 4.93 -2.31
CA GLN A 156 0.63 4.05 -2.45
C GLN A 156 -0.11 4.24 -3.79
N PHE A 157 -0.73 3.16 -4.26
CA PHE A 157 -1.52 3.13 -5.48
C PHE A 157 -2.76 4.02 -5.34
N ASP A 158 -2.92 5.00 -6.23
CA ASP A 158 -4.09 5.87 -6.28
C ASP A 158 -5.15 5.21 -7.17
N LYS A 159 -6.14 4.55 -6.55
CA LYS A 159 -7.17 3.80 -7.30
C LYS A 159 -8.02 4.68 -8.21
N GLU A 160 -8.30 5.92 -7.79
CA GLU A 160 -9.12 6.86 -8.54
C GLU A 160 -8.43 7.25 -9.84
N ARG A 161 -7.12 7.52 -9.75
CA ARG A 161 -6.32 7.91 -10.91
C ARG A 161 -5.75 6.72 -11.69
N GLY A 162 -5.70 5.55 -11.07
CA GLY A 162 -5.08 4.39 -11.68
C GLY A 162 -3.57 4.47 -11.80
N GLU A 163 -2.91 5.19 -10.91
CA GLU A 163 -1.48 5.47 -11.02
C GLU A 163 -0.77 5.50 -9.68
N PHE A 164 0.55 5.39 -9.71
CA PHE A 164 1.39 5.62 -8.55
C PHE A 164 1.93 7.04 -8.56
N LYS A 165 1.80 7.74 -7.43
CA LYS A 165 2.58 8.96 -7.20
C LYS A 165 4.04 8.60 -6.94
N LYS A 166 4.95 9.50 -7.29
CA LYS A 166 6.37 9.35 -6.95
C LYS A 166 6.57 9.69 -5.47
N ARG A 167 7.47 8.96 -4.80
CA ARG A 167 7.96 9.37 -3.48
C ARG A 167 8.94 10.52 -3.59
N THR A 168 8.88 11.39 -2.61
CA THR A 168 9.81 12.46 -2.27
C THR A 168 10.30 12.25 -0.85
N ASP A 169 11.27 13.05 -0.42
CA ASP A 169 11.76 13.13 0.96
C ASP A 169 10.68 13.57 1.97
N THR A 170 9.59 14.16 1.50
CA THR A 170 8.40 14.57 2.28
C THR A 170 7.21 13.61 2.18
N THR A 171 7.36 12.46 1.51
CA THR A 171 6.26 11.49 1.38
C THR A 171 6.02 10.78 2.70
N VAL A 172 4.83 11.01 3.28
CA VAL A 172 4.40 10.40 4.55
C VAL A 172 3.76 9.03 4.34
N ALA A 173 3.18 8.76 3.18
CA ALA A 173 2.45 7.52 2.92
C ALA A 173 3.35 6.26 3.00
N PRO A 174 2.80 5.09 3.38
CA PRO A 174 3.47 3.81 3.29
C PRO A 174 3.95 3.47 1.86
N TYR A 175 4.76 2.42 1.72
CA TYR A 175 5.07 1.86 0.40
C TYR A 175 3.82 1.21 -0.22
N PRO A 176 3.80 1.00 -1.55
CA PRO A 176 2.68 0.32 -2.21
C PRO A 176 2.43 -1.06 -1.60
N ASP A 177 1.17 -1.49 -1.56
CA ASP A 177 0.85 -2.88 -1.25
C ASP A 177 1.43 -3.83 -2.31
N ILE A 178 1.64 -5.09 -1.93
CA ILE A 178 2.19 -6.12 -2.81
C ILE A 178 1.07 -6.82 -3.59
N TYR A 179 0.91 -6.43 -4.85
CA TYR A 179 0.03 -7.13 -5.79
C TYR A 179 0.80 -8.24 -6.50
N ARG A 180 0.75 -9.47 -5.96
CA ARG A 180 1.57 -10.62 -6.41
C ARG A 180 1.27 -11.05 -7.85
N GLU A 181 -0.01 -11.11 -8.23
CA GLU A 181 -0.43 -11.50 -9.58
C GLU A 181 0.11 -10.53 -10.65
N PRO A 182 -0.11 -9.19 -10.53
CA PRO A 182 0.54 -8.23 -11.41
C PRO A 182 2.07 -8.35 -11.48
N LEU A 183 2.76 -8.65 -10.37
CA LEU A 183 4.21 -8.87 -10.39
C LEU A 183 4.61 -10.12 -11.19
N ALA A 184 3.84 -11.21 -11.06
CA ALA A 184 4.08 -12.45 -11.82
C ALA A 184 3.92 -12.21 -13.32
N GLN A 185 2.86 -11.50 -13.73
CA GLN A 185 2.64 -11.15 -15.14
C GLN A 185 3.80 -10.28 -15.70
N ILE A 186 4.31 -9.33 -14.91
CA ILE A 186 5.50 -8.55 -15.30
C ILE A 186 6.74 -9.45 -15.38
N ALA A 187 6.92 -10.38 -14.44
CA ALA A 187 8.04 -11.32 -14.46
C ALA A 187 8.05 -12.15 -15.75
N ASP A 188 6.90 -12.70 -16.14
CA ASP A 188 6.75 -13.49 -17.36
C ASP A 188 7.13 -12.71 -18.62
N VAL A 189 6.67 -11.45 -18.72
CA VAL A 189 7.05 -10.55 -19.82
C VAL A 189 8.57 -10.39 -19.90
N TYR A 190 9.24 -10.14 -18.77
CA TYR A 190 10.67 -9.91 -18.77
C TYR A 190 11.48 -11.19 -18.96
N LEU A 191 10.99 -12.34 -18.49
CA LEU A 191 11.60 -13.65 -18.71
C LEU A 191 11.55 -14.03 -20.20
N LYS A 192 10.39 -13.89 -20.86
CA LYS A 192 10.26 -14.10 -22.31
C LYS A 192 11.23 -13.23 -23.11
N ILE A 193 11.38 -11.95 -22.74
CA ILE A 193 12.33 -11.03 -23.39
C ILE A 193 13.78 -11.42 -23.11
N LYS A 194 14.08 -11.99 -21.94
CA LYS A 194 15.42 -12.49 -21.60
C LYS A 194 15.78 -13.72 -22.44
N GLU A 195 14.82 -14.62 -22.68
CA GLU A 195 15.02 -15.84 -23.45
C GLU A 195 15.21 -15.56 -24.95
N ASP A 196 14.38 -14.68 -25.52
CA ASP A 196 14.51 -14.32 -26.93
C ASP A 196 14.05 -12.87 -27.21
N ASN A 197 14.95 -11.91 -27.05
CA ASN A 197 14.64 -10.50 -27.32
C ASN A 197 14.48 -10.20 -28.83
N LYS A 198 15.04 -11.01 -29.72
CA LYS A 198 15.15 -10.66 -31.15
C LYS A 198 14.05 -11.28 -32.01
N GLN A 199 13.68 -12.53 -31.73
CA GLN A 199 12.70 -13.24 -32.55
C GLN A 199 11.32 -13.30 -31.92
N LEU A 200 11.12 -12.76 -30.70
CA LEU A 200 9.79 -12.64 -30.11
C LEU A 200 8.84 -11.94 -31.07
N GLN A 201 7.86 -12.66 -31.62
CA GLN A 201 6.86 -12.12 -32.55
C GLN A 201 5.57 -11.69 -31.83
N GLU A 202 5.51 -11.81 -30.49
CA GLU A 202 4.35 -11.41 -29.69
C GLU A 202 4.32 -9.87 -29.54
N PRO A 203 3.45 -9.14 -30.26
CA PRO A 203 3.41 -7.68 -30.20
C PRO A 203 2.97 -7.17 -28.83
N GLU A 204 2.09 -7.91 -28.16
CA GLU A 204 1.60 -7.58 -26.81
C GLU A 204 2.72 -7.61 -25.76
N ILE A 205 3.57 -8.64 -25.76
CA ILE A 205 4.71 -8.72 -24.84
C ILE A 205 5.70 -7.58 -25.09
N LYS A 206 5.95 -7.22 -26.36
CA LYS A 206 6.79 -6.07 -26.70
C LYS A 206 6.19 -4.75 -26.22
N GLU A 207 4.88 -4.58 -26.38
CA GLU A 207 4.17 -3.41 -25.89
C GLU A 207 4.27 -3.30 -24.36
N MET A 208 3.92 -4.36 -23.63
CA MET A 208 4.06 -4.42 -22.17
C MET A 208 5.50 -4.15 -21.74
N PHE A 209 6.48 -4.80 -22.38
CA PHE A 209 7.88 -4.58 -22.09
C PHE A 209 8.34 -3.16 -22.45
N SER A 210 7.69 -2.43 -23.37
CA SER A 210 8.05 -1.04 -23.65
C SER A 210 7.67 -0.08 -22.52
N LYS A 211 6.60 -0.40 -21.77
CA LYS A 211 6.08 0.45 -20.69
C LYS A 211 7.08 0.57 -19.53
N LYS A 212 6.98 1.69 -18.80
CA LYS A 212 7.71 1.87 -17.54
C LYS A 212 7.05 1.01 -16.47
N PHE A 213 7.85 0.43 -15.56
CA PHE A 213 7.34 -0.44 -14.50
C PHE A 213 6.14 0.16 -13.73
N PRO A 214 6.17 1.42 -13.26
CA PRO A 214 5.04 1.95 -12.48
C PRO A 214 3.74 2.01 -13.29
N VAL A 215 3.83 2.25 -14.60
CA VAL A 215 2.67 2.32 -15.50
C VAL A 215 2.11 0.92 -15.73
N LEU A 216 2.96 -0.03 -16.12
CA LEU A 216 2.52 -1.41 -16.34
C LEU A 216 1.97 -2.04 -15.06
N TYR A 217 2.63 -1.82 -13.93
CA TYR A 217 2.18 -2.33 -12.64
C TYR A 217 0.82 -1.75 -12.26
N ALA A 218 0.63 -0.44 -12.40
CA ALA A 218 -0.65 0.22 -12.17
C ALA A 218 -1.76 -0.32 -13.09
N GLU A 219 -1.52 -0.45 -14.39
CA GLU A 219 -2.48 -1.00 -15.35
C GLU A 219 -2.91 -2.42 -14.98
N LEU A 220 -1.96 -3.27 -14.59
CA LEU A 220 -2.25 -4.66 -14.20
C LEU A 220 -2.99 -4.75 -12.86
N ILE A 221 -2.67 -3.87 -11.91
CA ILE A 221 -3.43 -3.73 -10.67
C ILE A 221 -4.86 -3.31 -10.98
N GLN A 222 -5.06 -2.30 -11.83
CA GLN A 222 -6.41 -1.88 -12.23
C GLN A 222 -7.20 -3.01 -12.88
N LYS A 223 -6.58 -3.80 -13.76
CA LYS A 223 -7.24 -4.95 -14.38
C LYS A 223 -7.61 -6.02 -13.35
N SER A 224 -6.69 -6.36 -12.44
CA SER A 224 -6.93 -7.34 -11.38
C SER A 224 -8.05 -6.88 -10.42
N LEU A 225 -8.02 -5.59 -10.02
CA LEU A 225 -9.08 -4.98 -9.22
C LEU A 225 -10.40 -4.87 -9.98
N ALA A 226 -10.39 -4.54 -11.27
CA ALA A 226 -11.61 -4.50 -12.08
C ALA A 226 -12.22 -5.89 -12.24
N ALA A 227 -11.42 -6.93 -12.43
CA ALA A 227 -11.89 -8.32 -12.50
C ALA A 227 -12.46 -8.80 -11.16
N SER A 228 -11.87 -8.39 -10.01
CA SER A 228 -12.46 -8.68 -8.70
C SER A 228 -13.76 -7.91 -8.47
N ILE A 229 -13.88 -6.72 -9.07
CA ILE A 229 -15.07 -5.87 -9.08
C ILE A 229 -16.18 -6.40 -10.00
N GLU A 230 -15.87 -7.02 -11.13
CA GLU A 230 -16.87 -7.60 -12.04
C GLU A 230 -17.57 -8.83 -11.41
N ASN A 231 -17.00 -9.40 -10.35
CA ASN A 231 -17.66 -10.39 -9.49
C ASN A 231 -18.54 -9.77 -8.36
N ARG A 232 -18.83 -8.45 -8.38
CA ARG A 232 -19.56 -7.71 -7.33
C ARG A 232 -21.03 -8.07 -7.10
N GLU A 233 -21.63 -8.93 -7.93
CA GLU A 233 -22.95 -9.47 -7.62
C GLU A 233 -22.93 -10.32 -6.34
N GLU A 234 -21.76 -10.87 -5.97
CA GLU A 234 -21.61 -11.61 -4.73
C GLU A 234 -21.59 -10.65 -3.53
N ILE A 235 -22.65 -10.72 -2.73
CA ILE A 235 -22.82 -9.97 -1.48
C ILE A 235 -22.73 -10.87 -0.25
N GLN A 236 -22.77 -12.20 -0.44
CA GLN A 236 -22.64 -13.16 0.66
C GLN A 236 -21.22 -13.13 1.20
N GLY A 237 -21.14 -13.29 2.51
CA GLY A 237 -19.92 -13.08 3.24
C GLY A 237 -20.15 -13.15 4.74
N GLN A 238 -19.15 -12.72 5.50
CA GLN A 238 -19.23 -12.70 6.95
C GLN A 238 -18.55 -11.48 7.56
N TRP A 239 -19.11 -11.03 8.68
CA TRP A 239 -18.46 -10.09 9.57
C TRP A 239 -17.42 -10.81 10.42
N VAL A 240 -16.19 -10.33 10.41
CA VAL A 240 -15.15 -10.72 11.35
C VAL A 240 -14.95 -9.57 12.33
N LYS A 241 -14.93 -9.91 13.62
CA LYS A 241 -14.62 -8.98 14.71
C LYS A 241 -13.17 -9.19 15.14
N TYR A 242 -12.42 -8.09 15.17
CA TYR A 242 -11.09 -7.99 15.74
C TYR A 242 -11.21 -7.23 17.06
N GLU A 243 -10.84 -7.88 18.16
CA GLU A 243 -11.15 -7.40 19.50
C GLU A 243 -10.05 -6.53 20.09
N GLN A 244 -10.44 -5.42 20.72
CA GLN A 244 -9.55 -4.59 21.51
C GLN A 244 -8.93 -5.43 22.64
N GLY A 245 -7.61 -5.36 22.76
CA GLY A 245 -6.86 -6.06 23.81
C GLY A 245 -6.72 -7.58 23.61
N ARG A 246 -7.19 -8.14 22.49
CA ARG A 246 -6.88 -9.54 22.14
C ARG A 246 -5.56 -9.63 21.38
N ASP A 247 -4.62 -10.37 21.95
CA ASP A 247 -3.31 -10.60 21.35
C ASP A 247 -3.42 -11.14 19.89
N GLY A 248 -2.75 -10.44 18.98
CA GLY A 248 -2.64 -10.82 17.57
C GLY A 248 -3.79 -10.40 16.67
N ASP A 249 -4.90 -9.85 17.19
CA ASP A 249 -6.02 -9.42 16.32
C ASP A 249 -5.63 -8.21 15.44
N ALA A 250 -4.73 -7.34 15.89
CA ALA A 250 -4.15 -6.26 15.06
C ALA A 250 -3.37 -6.80 13.86
N LEU A 251 -2.53 -7.82 14.09
CA LEU A 251 -1.77 -8.47 13.04
C LEU A 251 -2.69 -9.19 12.04
N LYS A 252 -3.71 -9.90 12.54
CA LYS A 252 -4.70 -10.57 11.67
C LYS A 252 -5.48 -9.56 10.83
N LEU A 253 -5.92 -8.44 11.43
CA LEU A 253 -6.59 -7.37 10.70
C LEU A 253 -5.70 -6.85 9.58
N PHE A 254 -4.46 -6.45 9.89
CA PHE A 254 -3.50 -5.99 8.89
C PHE A 254 -3.32 -7.00 7.75
N GLN A 255 -3.01 -8.27 8.07
CA GLN A 255 -2.81 -9.33 7.08
C GLN A 255 -4.04 -9.59 6.21
N SER A 256 -5.25 -9.48 6.77
CA SER A 256 -6.49 -9.68 6.03
C SER A 256 -6.77 -8.59 4.99
N LEU A 257 -6.17 -7.39 5.15
CA LEU A 257 -6.37 -6.23 4.28
C LEU A 257 -5.25 -6.06 3.25
N GLU A 258 -4.08 -6.65 3.50
CA GLU A 258 -2.90 -6.53 2.64
C GLU A 258 -3.18 -7.01 1.21
N GLY A 259 -2.81 -6.19 0.22
CA GLY A 259 -2.96 -6.53 -1.21
C GLY A 259 -4.41 -6.63 -1.70
N LYS A 260 -5.40 -6.39 -0.83
CA LYS A 260 -6.83 -6.35 -1.20
C LYS A 260 -7.24 -5.04 -1.84
N GLY A 261 -6.35 -4.04 -1.82
CA GLY A 261 -6.60 -2.74 -2.39
C GLY A 261 -7.87 -2.13 -1.84
N THR A 262 -8.02 -2.07 -0.50
CA THR A 262 -9.17 -1.43 0.16
C THR A 262 -9.06 0.09 0.15
N GLY A 263 -7.84 0.63 0.16
CA GLY A 263 -7.58 2.07 0.29
C GLY A 263 -7.80 2.58 1.72
N TRP A 264 -7.94 1.69 2.70
CA TRP A 264 -8.04 2.03 4.11
C TRP A 264 -6.64 2.22 4.71
N CYS A 265 -6.45 3.26 5.53
CA CYS A 265 -5.19 3.43 6.28
C CYS A 265 -4.90 2.25 7.22
N THR A 266 -5.93 1.50 7.63
CA THR A 266 -5.84 0.27 8.43
C THR A 266 -5.08 -0.85 7.72
N ALA A 267 -4.80 -0.72 6.42
CA ALA A 267 -3.85 -1.58 5.73
C ALA A 267 -2.38 -1.32 6.12
N GLY A 268 -2.09 -0.33 6.98
CA GLY A 268 -0.80 -0.19 7.67
C GLY A 268 -0.84 -0.87 9.04
N SER A 269 0.19 -1.65 9.37
CA SER A 269 0.23 -2.49 10.59
C SER A 269 0.14 -1.66 11.89
N SER A 270 0.85 -0.54 11.98
CA SER A 270 0.81 0.33 13.17
C SER A 270 -0.50 1.10 13.26
N THR A 271 -1.07 1.50 12.10
CA THR A 271 -2.41 2.06 12.06
C THR A 271 -3.48 1.03 12.48
N ALA A 272 -3.35 -0.24 12.11
CA ALA A 272 -4.26 -1.30 12.55
C ALA A 272 -4.19 -1.50 14.07
N GLU A 273 -2.98 -1.56 14.62
CA GLU A 273 -2.74 -1.63 16.06
C GLU A 273 -3.37 -0.45 16.80
N ALA A 274 -3.04 0.79 16.41
CA ALA A 274 -3.60 1.99 17.04
C ALA A 274 -5.14 2.07 16.94
N GLN A 275 -5.73 1.55 15.86
CA GLN A 275 -7.19 1.52 15.71
C GLN A 275 -7.84 0.46 16.60
N ILE A 276 -7.26 -0.73 16.73
CA ILE A 276 -7.75 -1.76 17.65
C ILE A 276 -7.55 -1.35 19.10
N GLU A 277 -6.42 -0.69 19.43
CA GLU A 277 -6.19 -0.12 20.76
C GLU A 277 -7.24 0.92 21.14
N SER A 278 -7.86 1.59 20.15
CA SER A 278 -8.93 2.56 20.40
C SER A 278 -10.31 1.93 20.58
N GLY A 279 -10.52 0.68 20.14
CA GLY A 279 -11.79 -0.03 20.21
C GLY A 279 -11.87 -1.20 19.24
N ASP A 280 -12.91 -2.02 19.34
CA ASP A 280 -13.14 -3.14 18.43
C ASP A 280 -13.16 -2.71 16.95
N PHE A 281 -12.77 -3.62 16.06
CA PHE A 281 -12.78 -3.39 14.62
C PHE A 281 -13.54 -4.50 13.90
N TYR A 282 -14.47 -4.13 13.04
CA TYR A 282 -15.27 -5.09 12.28
C TYR A 282 -14.97 -4.94 10.80
N VAL A 283 -14.80 -6.06 10.10
CA VAL A 283 -14.69 -6.07 8.64
C VAL A 283 -15.65 -7.09 8.06
N TYR A 284 -16.40 -6.68 7.03
CA TYR A 284 -17.20 -7.60 6.25
C TYR A 284 -16.41 -8.08 5.04
N TYR A 285 -16.24 -9.40 4.94
CA TYR A 285 -15.58 -10.05 3.81
C TYR A 285 -16.61 -10.77 2.98
N THR A 286 -16.72 -10.44 1.70
CA THR A 286 -17.48 -11.23 0.75
C THR A 286 -16.69 -12.44 0.28
N ASN A 287 -17.44 -13.44 -0.16
CA ASN A 287 -16.88 -14.66 -0.72
C ASN A 287 -16.09 -14.37 -2.01
N ASP A 288 -14.94 -15.02 -2.16
CA ASP A 288 -14.22 -15.08 -3.41
C ASP A 288 -14.79 -16.17 -4.33
N SER A 289 -14.17 -16.37 -5.50
CA SER A 289 -14.60 -17.38 -6.47
C SER A 289 -14.56 -18.83 -5.95
N SER A 290 -13.87 -19.09 -4.84
CA SER A 290 -13.84 -20.39 -4.16
C SER A 290 -14.92 -20.54 -3.08
N GLY A 291 -15.69 -19.47 -2.82
CA GLY A 291 -16.72 -19.42 -1.78
C GLY A 291 -16.21 -18.99 -0.40
N GLU A 292 -14.92 -18.62 -0.30
CA GLU A 292 -14.30 -18.26 0.97
C GLU A 292 -14.38 -16.75 1.22
N PRO A 293 -14.75 -16.28 2.42
CA PRO A 293 -14.95 -14.86 2.73
C PRO A 293 -13.61 -14.14 2.92
N THR A 294 -12.96 -13.79 1.82
CA THR A 294 -11.60 -13.22 1.82
C THR A 294 -11.52 -11.81 1.25
N GLN A 295 -12.62 -11.24 0.74
CA GLN A 295 -12.62 -9.94 0.07
C GLN A 295 -13.26 -8.84 0.95
N PRO A 296 -12.46 -7.97 1.60
CA PRO A 296 -12.99 -6.93 2.46
C PRO A 296 -13.77 -5.87 1.66
N ARG A 297 -15.00 -5.55 2.07
CA ARG A 297 -15.86 -4.54 1.40
C ARG A 297 -16.40 -3.46 2.32
N LEU A 298 -16.59 -3.77 3.61
CA LEU A 298 -17.02 -2.81 4.63
C LEU A 298 -16.12 -2.92 5.86
N ALA A 299 -15.91 -1.80 6.56
CA ALA A 299 -15.27 -1.79 7.86
C ALA A 299 -16.01 -0.86 8.83
N ILE A 300 -16.08 -1.24 10.10
CA ILE A 300 -16.58 -0.42 11.21
C ILE A 300 -15.49 -0.36 12.26
N ARG A 301 -15.01 0.85 12.56
CA ARG A 301 -14.07 1.10 13.65
C ARG A 301 -14.84 1.64 14.86
N MET A 302 -14.66 1.02 16.02
CA MET A 302 -15.22 1.52 17.27
C MET A 302 -14.29 2.54 17.95
N ASP A 303 -14.87 3.38 18.80
CA ASP A 303 -14.19 4.32 19.70
C ASP A 303 -14.62 4.00 21.15
N GLY A 304 -13.83 3.14 21.78
CA GLY A 304 -14.16 2.41 23.00
C GLY A 304 -15.17 1.29 22.74
N ASP A 305 -15.83 0.84 23.81
CA ASP A 305 -16.65 -0.39 23.77
C ASP A 305 -17.98 -0.22 23.03
N ASN A 306 -18.53 1.00 22.96
CA ASN A 306 -19.94 1.21 22.62
C ASN A 306 -20.20 2.34 21.61
N ARG A 307 -19.17 2.95 21.00
CA ARG A 307 -19.36 4.06 20.06
C ARG A 307 -18.81 3.73 18.69
N ILE A 308 -19.55 4.06 17.65
CA ILE A 308 -19.10 3.89 16.28
C ILE A 308 -18.23 5.10 15.93
N GLY A 309 -16.93 4.88 15.83
CA GLY A 309 -15.98 5.91 15.44
C GLY A 309 -16.06 6.21 13.95
N GLU A 310 -16.15 5.18 13.11
CA GLU A 310 -16.15 5.33 11.65
C GLU A 310 -16.67 4.10 10.92
N VAL A 311 -17.37 4.31 9.80
CA VAL A 311 -17.69 3.26 8.81
C VAL A 311 -17.04 3.59 7.47
N ARG A 312 -16.46 2.58 6.82
CA ARG A 312 -15.73 2.71 5.55
C ARG A 312 -16.18 1.65 4.55
N GLY A 313 -16.24 2.02 3.28
CA GLY A 313 -16.31 1.09 2.15
C GLY A 313 -15.06 1.19 1.27
N ILE A 314 -15.08 0.47 0.14
CA ILE A 314 -13.90 0.34 -0.74
C ILE A 314 -13.92 1.22 -1.99
N LEU A 315 -14.98 2.02 -2.19
CA LEU A 315 -15.09 2.99 -3.29
C LEU A 315 -14.15 4.20 -3.08
N PRO A 316 -13.97 5.05 -4.11
CA PRO A 316 -13.33 6.36 -3.97
C PRO A 316 -13.74 7.11 -2.70
N HIS A 317 -12.79 7.76 -2.04
CA HIS A 317 -12.94 8.38 -0.71
C HIS A 317 -13.47 7.45 0.41
N GLN A 318 -13.26 6.13 0.28
CA GLN A 318 -13.74 5.11 1.22
C GLN A 318 -15.28 5.06 1.32
N ASN A 319 -15.97 5.44 0.25
CA ASN A 319 -17.42 5.36 0.19
C ASN A 319 -17.93 3.90 0.19
N ILE A 320 -19.14 3.71 0.68
CA ILE A 320 -19.84 2.43 0.71
C ILE A 320 -20.42 2.15 -0.67
N GLU A 321 -20.28 0.91 -1.12
CA GLU A 321 -20.95 0.44 -2.32
C GLU A 321 -22.47 0.41 -2.09
N PRO A 322 -23.30 0.96 -3.00
CA PRO A 322 -24.75 0.95 -2.80
C PRO A 322 -25.34 -0.45 -2.55
N VAL A 323 -24.78 -1.48 -3.19
CA VAL A 323 -25.20 -2.88 -3.03
C VAL A 323 -24.86 -3.46 -1.64
N MET A 324 -23.91 -2.86 -0.92
CA MET A 324 -23.49 -3.27 0.41
C MET A 324 -24.22 -2.51 1.53
N GLN A 325 -25.10 -1.57 1.19
CA GLN A 325 -25.79 -0.75 2.17
C GLN A 325 -26.67 -1.58 3.10
N GLU A 326 -27.39 -2.56 2.58
CA GLU A 326 -28.25 -3.43 3.40
C GLU A 326 -27.44 -4.28 4.40
N VAL A 327 -26.31 -4.84 3.95
CA VAL A 327 -25.38 -5.60 4.82
C VAL A 327 -24.85 -4.72 5.96
N LEU A 328 -24.53 -3.46 5.65
CA LEU A 328 -24.11 -2.49 6.66
C LEU A 328 -25.24 -2.17 7.62
N ASP A 329 -26.43 -1.82 7.11
CA ASP A 329 -27.58 -1.43 7.93
C ASP A 329 -28.00 -2.56 8.89
N ASP A 330 -27.94 -3.82 8.43
CA ASP A 330 -28.19 -4.99 9.26
C ASP A 330 -27.17 -5.13 10.38
N LYS A 331 -25.88 -4.89 10.10
CA LYS A 331 -24.85 -4.89 11.14
C LYS A 331 -25.03 -3.74 12.12
N LEU A 332 -25.39 -2.56 11.62
CA LEU A 332 -25.58 -1.38 12.44
C LEU A 332 -26.68 -1.59 13.50
N LYS A 333 -27.76 -2.31 13.17
CA LYS A 333 -28.83 -2.65 14.13
C LYS A 333 -28.32 -3.36 15.39
N GLU A 334 -27.21 -4.09 15.32
CA GLU A 334 -26.61 -4.75 16.49
C GLU A 334 -26.06 -3.76 17.52
N PHE A 335 -25.74 -2.53 17.13
CA PHE A 335 -25.25 -1.47 18.04
C PHE A 335 -26.37 -0.64 18.68
N GLY A 336 -27.65 -0.99 18.45
CA GLY A 336 -28.79 -0.36 19.10
C GLY A 336 -28.87 1.15 18.86
N THR A 337 -29.05 1.94 19.93
CA THR A 337 -29.21 3.39 19.86
C THR A 337 -28.00 4.12 19.28
N GLU A 338 -26.80 3.52 19.34
CA GLU A 338 -25.60 4.10 18.74
C GLU A 338 -25.70 4.16 17.21
N ALA A 339 -26.38 3.18 16.58
CA ALA A 339 -26.59 3.19 15.14
C ALA A 339 -27.40 4.42 14.70
N GLU A 340 -28.47 4.74 15.41
CA GLU A 340 -29.30 5.93 15.14
C GLU A 340 -28.50 7.22 15.31
N ALA A 341 -27.71 7.30 16.38
CA ALA A 341 -26.82 8.43 16.64
C ALA A 341 -25.77 8.59 15.52
N TYR A 342 -25.17 7.48 15.09
CA TYR A 342 -24.21 7.46 13.98
C TYR A 342 -24.84 7.90 12.66
N HIS A 343 -26.02 7.39 12.30
CA HIS A 343 -26.70 7.79 11.06
C HIS A 343 -27.02 9.28 11.05
N LYS A 344 -27.57 9.81 12.15
CA LYS A 344 -27.84 11.25 12.28
C LYS A 344 -26.55 12.05 12.13
N LYS A 345 -25.49 11.69 12.88
CA LYS A 345 -24.20 12.36 12.81
C LYS A 345 -23.61 12.33 11.40
N SER A 346 -23.67 11.18 10.71
CA SER A 346 -23.16 11.02 9.35
C SER A 346 -23.89 11.94 8.36
N GLU A 347 -25.22 11.97 8.42
CA GLU A 347 -26.04 12.85 7.56
C GLU A 347 -25.81 14.33 7.85
N ASP A 348 -25.73 14.71 9.13
CA ASP A 348 -25.46 16.09 9.54
C ASP A 348 -24.04 16.51 9.12
N MET A 349 -23.04 15.63 9.25
CA MET A 349 -21.69 15.91 8.81
C MET A 349 -21.56 16.05 7.29
N LYS A 350 -22.27 15.23 6.49
CA LYS A 350 -22.32 15.40 5.03
C LYS A 350 -22.82 16.80 4.65
N LYS A 351 -23.87 17.28 5.32
CA LYS A 351 -24.40 18.64 5.12
C LYS A 351 -23.38 19.70 5.54
N LEU A 352 -22.77 19.57 6.72
CA LEU A 352 -21.74 20.49 7.20
C LEU A 352 -20.54 20.57 6.24
N THR A 353 -20.04 19.43 5.75
CA THR A 353 -18.93 19.38 4.77
C THR A 353 -19.32 20.07 3.46
N ALA A 354 -20.54 19.88 2.96
CA ALA A 354 -21.02 20.58 1.77
C ALA A 354 -21.11 22.11 1.98
N LEU A 355 -21.53 22.56 3.17
CA LEU A 355 -21.55 23.98 3.54
C LEU A 355 -20.13 24.56 3.67
N ASP A 356 -19.20 23.80 4.22
CA ASP A 356 -17.79 24.21 4.33
C ASP A 356 -17.18 24.43 2.93
N GLN A 357 -17.45 23.54 1.99
CA GLN A 357 -17.06 23.69 0.58
C GLN A 357 -17.71 24.91 -0.09
N LYS A 358 -18.99 25.19 0.18
CA LYS A 358 -19.65 26.42 -0.29
C LYS A 358 -18.94 27.66 0.26
N ARG A 359 -18.59 27.67 1.56
CA ARG A 359 -17.85 28.76 2.20
C ARG A 359 -16.48 28.96 1.54
N GLU A 360 -15.70 27.89 1.34
CA GLU A 360 -14.38 27.95 0.68
C GLU A 360 -14.46 28.52 -0.73
N LYS A 361 -15.56 28.27 -1.45
CA LYS A 361 -15.84 28.80 -2.79
C LYS A 361 -16.50 30.19 -2.79
N ASN A 362 -16.73 30.80 -1.62
CA ASN A 362 -17.51 32.04 -1.45
C ASN A 362 -18.93 31.98 -2.05
N GLU A 363 -19.55 30.82 -2.04
CA GLU A 363 -20.94 30.63 -2.45
C GLU A 363 -21.91 31.03 -1.33
N SER A 364 -23.04 31.64 -1.69
CA SER A 364 -24.06 32.05 -0.70
C SER A 364 -24.83 30.86 -0.14
N PHE A 365 -25.15 30.91 1.16
CA PHE A 365 -25.99 29.91 1.81
C PHE A 365 -27.48 30.15 1.53
N THR A 366 -28.21 29.07 1.28
CA THR A 366 -29.66 29.07 1.11
C THR A 366 -30.39 29.19 2.44
N LYS A 367 -31.70 29.42 2.42
CA LYS A 367 -32.52 29.41 3.64
C LYS A 367 -32.41 28.08 4.39
N ASP A 368 -32.45 26.95 3.68
CA ASP A 368 -32.38 25.62 4.28
C ASP A 368 -31.01 25.34 4.90
N ASP A 369 -29.93 25.83 4.26
CA ASP A 369 -28.58 25.80 4.82
C ASP A 369 -28.51 26.54 6.17
N LEU A 370 -29.12 27.72 6.25
CA LEU A 370 -29.16 28.53 7.47
C LEU A 370 -30.06 27.89 8.53
N VAL A 371 -31.22 27.36 8.15
CA VAL A 371 -32.13 26.62 9.05
C VAL A 371 -31.39 25.45 9.72
N PHE A 372 -30.63 24.69 8.93
CA PHE A 372 -29.80 23.61 9.45
C PHE A 372 -28.69 24.11 10.40
N LEU A 373 -27.96 25.17 10.03
CA LEU A 373 -26.87 25.71 10.86
C LEU A 373 -27.34 26.34 12.18
N TYR A 374 -28.50 26.98 12.20
CA TYR A 374 -29.06 27.63 13.38
C TYR A 374 -29.99 26.73 14.20
N GLU A 375 -30.26 25.51 13.73
CA GLU A 375 -31.19 24.55 14.35
C GLU A 375 -32.59 25.14 14.63
N ILE A 376 -33.12 25.94 13.69
CA ILE A 376 -34.38 26.74 13.85
C ILE A 376 -35.63 26.15 13.18
#